data_AF-A0A290Z3D5-F1
#
_entry.id   AF-A0A290Z3D5-F1
#
_cell.length_a   1.000
_cell.length_b   1.000
_cell.length_c   1.000
_cell.angle_alpha   90.00
_cell.angle_beta   90.00
_cell.angle_gamma   90.00
#
_symmetry.space_group_name_H-M   'P 1'
#
loop_
_entity.id
_entity.type
_entity.pdbx_description
1 polymer ?
#
loop_
_entity_poly.entity_id
_entity_poly.type
_entity_poly.pdbx_seq_one_letter_code
_entity_poly.pdbx_strand_id
1 'polypeptide(L)'
;MTHSIPHPTGVVPPLARLVMKSGSLENLLPARVADWDGLAGVLRDAFPPEPGVDHISLHTSYHAHGMVGETISSGYDLSLNQPVSALLRDVMVANGQWDYLAAQPWYVDGTHVVAIDVNYYPHRQGQNARPSFHKDTAGSNAFVTLLFDNTRKIPATEWFVDVGKPGLQRRRAQQDLLPRAFLADLDRARAHLRATLDANEPVSGGLTEGTRSYVSWVDDLVWHATPSALRRHEITAEHARRIYGPLADELREHGELPAYYEDSVLGEWISVVELLGSVAECGNTELRRFLGRALGPQDVDLVLARQAWDELYTGEQGGRRYQADVEERGKTPWRLTGRAAIAGAYDPNAPGSSTTTETPAGLSSRPRRNSDTNTLLDVLLHQYGTRSFLRSWVRVVPVHSDEVRALGEHL
;
A
#
# COMPACT_ATOMS: atom_id res chain seq x y z
N MET A 1 -15.91 14.63 8.74
CA MET A 1 -16.81 14.29 7.62
C MET A 1 -16.21 13.07 6.92
N THR A 2 -16.85 11.91 7.04
CA THR A 2 -16.47 10.74 6.23
C THR A 2 -16.94 11.02 4.80
N HIS A 3 -16.03 11.03 3.82
CA HIS A 3 -16.41 11.15 2.42
C HIS A 3 -17.09 9.85 1.97
N SER A 4 -18.37 9.72 2.28
CA SER A 4 -19.23 8.68 1.73
C SER A 4 -19.52 9.06 0.28
N ILE A 5 -18.91 8.38 -0.68
CA ILE A 5 -19.15 8.59 -2.11
C ILE A 5 -20.61 8.17 -2.41
N PRO A 6 -21.50 9.07 -2.86
CA PRO A 6 -22.89 8.72 -3.16
C PRO A 6 -22.97 7.86 -4.43
N HIS A 7 -23.75 6.77 -4.39
CA HIS A 7 -23.80 5.77 -5.46
C HIS A 7 -25.15 5.72 -6.20
N PRO A 8 -25.17 5.90 -7.54
CA PRO A 8 -26.36 5.71 -8.35
C PRO A 8 -26.41 4.25 -8.86
N THR A 9 -27.38 3.47 -8.39
CA THR A 9 -27.75 2.10 -8.83
C THR A 9 -26.87 0.92 -8.37
N GLY A 10 -27.53 -0.19 -7.99
CA GLY A 10 -26.91 -1.52 -7.83
C GLY A 10 -26.24 -1.79 -6.48
N VAL A 11 -26.29 -3.03 -6.02
CA VAL A 11 -25.67 -3.46 -4.75
C VAL A 11 -24.16 -3.18 -4.79
N VAL A 12 -23.69 -2.22 -3.98
CA VAL A 12 -22.25 -1.92 -3.84
C VAL A 12 -21.54 -3.13 -3.22
N PRO A 13 -20.49 -3.70 -3.85
CA PRO A 13 -19.74 -4.82 -3.31
C PRO A 13 -19.21 -4.52 -1.89
N PRO A 14 -19.22 -5.49 -0.96
CA PRO A 14 -18.80 -5.26 0.42
C PRO A 14 -17.40 -4.63 0.56
N LEU A 15 -16.37 -5.21 -0.09
CA LEU A 15 -15.00 -4.67 -0.02
C LEU A 15 -14.89 -3.24 -0.58
N ALA A 16 -15.68 -2.87 -1.60
CA ALA A 16 -15.66 -1.51 -2.13
C ALA A 16 -16.13 -0.47 -1.09
N ARG A 17 -17.00 -0.86 -0.15
CA ARG A 17 -17.43 0.00 0.97
C ARG A 17 -16.37 0.17 2.04
N LEU A 18 -15.37 -0.72 2.06
CA LEU A 18 -14.31 -0.82 3.06
C LEU A 18 -12.96 -0.32 2.53
N VAL A 19 -12.90 0.16 1.28
CA VAL A 19 -11.64 0.49 0.57
C VAL A 19 -10.73 1.38 1.42
N MET A 20 -11.27 2.45 2.02
CA MET A 20 -10.57 3.32 2.94
C MET A 20 -11.57 3.93 3.92
N LYS A 21 -11.26 3.86 5.22
CA LYS A 21 -11.98 4.52 6.31
C LYS A 21 -10.97 5.32 7.12
N SER A 22 -11.35 6.51 7.55
CA SER A 22 -10.55 7.31 8.47
C SER A 22 -11.43 8.21 9.31
N GLY A 23 -10.91 8.58 10.47
CA GLY A 23 -11.63 9.42 11.41
C GLY A 23 -10.91 9.51 12.75
N SER A 24 -11.66 9.80 13.80
CA SER A 24 -11.17 9.84 15.16
C SER A 24 -11.81 8.73 15.98
N LEU A 25 -11.08 8.18 16.95
CA LEU A 25 -11.60 7.13 17.81
C LEU A 25 -12.82 7.60 18.63
N GLU A 26 -12.87 8.88 18.99
CA GLU A 26 -14.01 9.46 19.73
C GLU A 26 -15.31 9.36 18.94
N ASN A 27 -15.25 9.45 17.62
CA ASN A 27 -16.42 9.33 16.76
C ASN A 27 -16.75 7.86 16.45
N LEU A 28 -15.73 7.01 16.33
CA LEU A 28 -15.92 5.59 15.98
C LEU A 28 -16.37 4.75 17.19
N LEU A 29 -15.69 4.92 18.32
CA LEU A 29 -15.84 4.12 19.54
C LEU A 29 -15.62 5.03 20.78
N PRO A 30 -16.57 5.93 21.09
CA PRO A 30 -16.41 6.88 22.20
C PRO A 30 -16.14 6.20 23.56
N ALA A 31 -16.71 5.01 23.78
CA ALA A 31 -16.52 4.25 25.01
C ALA A 31 -15.09 3.68 25.18
N ARG A 32 -14.29 3.63 24.12
CA ARG A 32 -12.93 3.05 24.11
C ARG A 32 -11.82 4.10 24.13
N VAL A 33 -12.17 5.38 24.19
CA VAL A 33 -11.20 6.49 24.18
C VAL A 33 -10.27 6.43 25.40
N ALA A 34 -10.83 6.25 26.60
CA ALA A 34 -10.04 6.17 27.83
C ALA A 34 -9.14 4.93 27.85
N ASP A 35 -9.65 3.79 27.35
CA ASP A 35 -8.87 2.56 27.22
C ASP A 35 -7.68 2.75 26.29
N TRP A 36 -7.89 3.41 25.14
CA TRP A 36 -6.80 3.71 24.21
C TRP A 36 -5.76 4.65 24.81
N ASP A 37 -6.18 5.72 25.49
CA ASP A 37 -5.24 6.64 26.14
C ASP A 37 -4.37 5.94 27.20
N GLY A 38 -4.98 5.07 28.00
CA GLY A 38 -4.27 4.24 28.98
C GLY A 38 -3.29 3.30 28.30
N LEU A 39 -3.74 2.53 27.30
CA LEU A 39 -2.90 1.57 26.58
C LEU A 39 -1.74 2.24 25.84
N ALA A 40 -2.00 3.36 25.16
CA ALA A 40 -0.96 4.14 24.48
C ALA A 40 0.08 4.66 25.47
N GLY A 41 -0.34 5.06 26.68
CA GLY A 41 0.57 5.41 27.77
C GLY A 41 1.50 4.25 28.13
N VAL A 42 0.93 3.08 28.43
CA VAL A 42 1.73 1.91 28.82
C VAL A 42 2.65 1.44 27.70
N LEU A 43 2.18 1.46 26.44
CA LEU A 43 3.00 1.12 25.27
C LEU A 43 4.20 2.05 25.11
N ARG A 44 4.03 3.37 25.29
CA ARG A 44 5.14 4.34 25.24
C ARG A 44 6.15 4.10 26.36
N ASP A 45 5.68 3.79 27.57
CA ASP A 45 6.55 3.56 28.72
C ASP A 45 7.31 2.23 28.59
N ALA A 46 6.67 1.19 28.07
CA ALA A 46 7.26 -0.13 27.86
C ALA A 46 8.24 -0.16 26.67
N PHE A 47 7.96 0.62 25.63
CA PHE A 47 8.71 0.63 24.38
C PHE A 47 9.12 2.06 24.00
N PRO A 48 10.06 2.67 24.72
CA PRO A 48 10.56 4.00 24.38
C PRO A 48 11.20 4.00 22.98
N PRO A 49 11.25 5.16 22.30
CA PRO A 49 11.91 5.26 21.00
C PRO A 49 13.39 4.88 21.07
N GLU A 50 13.79 3.87 20.28
CA GLU A 50 15.18 3.44 20.15
C GLU A 50 15.71 3.70 18.73
N PRO A 51 16.95 4.21 18.57
CA PRO A 51 17.54 4.40 17.25
C PRO A 51 17.58 3.09 16.44
N GLY A 52 17.02 3.12 15.23
CA GLY A 52 16.99 1.97 14.31
C GLY A 52 15.84 0.99 14.56
N VAL A 53 15.02 1.19 15.59
CA VAL A 53 13.82 0.37 15.85
C VAL A 53 12.58 1.12 15.35
N ASP A 54 12.08 0.72 14.19
CA ASP A 54 10.89 1.32 13.60
C ASP A 54 9.59 0.85 14.27
N HIS A 55 9.55 -0.40 14.72
CA HIS A 55 8.36 -1.03 15.32
C HIS A 55 8.69 -2.19 16.23
N ILE A 56 7.74 -2.55 17.08
CA ILE A 56 7.73 -3.71 17.96
C ILE A 56 6.57 -4.62 17.55
N SER A 57 6.83 -5.87 17.22
CA SER A 57 5.78 -6.88 17.00
C SER A 57 5.24 -7.35 18.34
N LEU A 58 4.03 -6.91 18.71
CA LEU A 58 3.43 -7.23 20.01
C LEU A 58 2.97 -8.67 20.05
N HIS A 59 2.06 -9.05 19.16
CA HIS A 59 1.48 -10.39 19.09
C HIS A 59 0.78 -10.64 17.76
N THR A 60 0.44 -11.91 17.53
CA THR A 60 -0.53 -12.33 16.53
C THR A 60 -1.71 -12.98 17.24
N SER A 61 -2.93 -12.52 16.99
CA SER A 61 -4.15 -13.19 17.46
C SER A 61 -4.81 -13.99 16.34
N TYR A 62 -5.19 -15.23 16.63
CA TYR A 62 -5.82 -16.16 15.69
C TYR A 62 -7.28 -16.36 16.05
N HIS A 63 -8.13 -16.29 15.04
CA HIS A 63 -9.57 -16.44 15.16
C HIS A 63 -10.05 -17.46 14.13
N ALA A 64 -10.69 -18.54 14.60
CA ALA A 64 -11.37 -19.50 13.74
C ALA A 64 -12.87 -19.52 14.02
N HIS A 65 -13.64 -19.96 13.04
CA HIS A 65 -15.09 -20.07 13.19
C HIS A 65 -15.46 -21.10 14.27
N GLY A 66 -16.36 -20.71 15.17
CA GLY A 66 -16.81 -21.55 16.28
C GLY A 66 -15.91 -21.54 17.52
N MET A 67 -14.72 -20.92 17.46
CA MET A 67 -13.86 -20.78 18.63
C MET A 67 -14.45 -19.79 19.66
N VAL A 68 -14.33 -20.16 20.93
CA VAL A 68 -14.65 -19.26 22.06
C VAL A 68 -13.38 -18.50 22.43
N GLY A 69 -13.20 -17.33 21.84
CA GLY A 69 -12.04 -16.47 22.09
C GLY A 69 -11.00 -16.50 20.97
N GLU A 70 -9.81 -16.01 21.26
CA GLU A 70 -8.68 -15.95 20.34
C GLU A 70 -7.46 -16.65 20.96
N THR A 71 -6.61 -17.20 20.10
CA THR A 71 -5.29 -17.70 20.51
C THR A 71 -4.26 -16.62 20.24
N ILE A 72 -3.50 -16.21 21.25
CA ILE A 72 -2.49 -15.15 21.15
C ILE A 72 -1.10 -15.79 21.15
N SER A 73 -0.31 -15.52 20.11
CA SER A 73 1.12 -15.82 20.06
C SER A 73 1.92 -14.52 20.24
N SER A 74 2.85 -14.48 21.19
CA SER A 74 3.65 -13.29 21.48
C SER A 74 5.03 -13.65 22.01
N GLY A 75 6.02 -12.81 21.69
CA GLY A 75 7.35 -12.83 22.31
C GLY A 75 7.46 -11.97 23.58
N TYR A 76 6.41 -11.23 23.95
CA TYR A 76 6.40 -10.27 25.07
C TYR A 76 5.40 -10.68 26.17
N ASP A 77 5.65 -10.21 27.40
CA ASP A 77 4.80 -10.48 28.55
C ASP A 77 3.38 -9.89 28.38
N LEU A 78 2.37 -10.69 28.77
CA LEU A 78 1.06 -10.85 28.14
C LEU A 78 -0.03 -9.90 28.65
N SER A 79 0.27 -9.01 29.59
CA SER A 79 -0.76 -8.15 30.20
C SER A 79 -1.35 -7.09 29.26
N LEU A 80 -0.63 -6.75 28.17
CA LEU A 80 -1.07 -5.75 27.18
C LEU A 80 -1.77 -6.36 25.96
N ASN A 81 -1.49 -7.63 25.64
CA ASN A 81 -1.94 -8.22 24.38
C ASN A 81 -3.46 -8.35 24.30
N GLN A 82 -4.11 -8.85 25.35
CA GLN A 82 -5.57 -9.00 25.36
C GLN A 82 -6.29 -7.64 25.25
N PRO A 83 -5.96 -6.60 26.05
CA PRO A 83 -6.55 -5.28 25.87
C PRO A 83 -6.35 -4.68 24.47
N VAL A 84 -5.14 -4.82 23.89
CA VAL A 84 -4.83 -4.32 22.55
C VAL A 84 -5.62 -5.06 21.48
N SER A 85 -5.66 -6.40 21.54
CA SER A 85 -6.42 -7.21 20.59
C SER A 85 -7.91 -6.90 20.67
N ALA A 86 -8.47 -6.80 21.88
CA ALA A 86 -9.87 -6.41 22.08
C ALA A 86 -10.18 -5.03 21.49
N LEU A 87 -9.33 -4.02 21.73
CA LEU A 87 -9.50 -2.69 21.16
C LEU A 87 -9.48 -2.70 19.63
N LEU A 88 -8.51 -3.40 19.03
CA LEU A 88 -8.40 -3.48 17.57
C LEU A 88 -9.57 -4.25 16.95
N ARG A 89 -10.04 -5.31 17.61
CA ARG A 89 -11.24 -6.03 17.19
C ARG A 89 -12.47 -5.13 17.20
N ASP A 90 -12.66 -4.32 18.24
CA ASP A 90 -13.77 -3.36 18.31
C ASP A 90 -13.69 -2.34 17.16
N VAL A 91 -12.49 -1.85 16.85
CA VAL A 91 -12.26 -0.95 15.70
C VAL A 91 -12.63 -1.63 14.38
N MET A 92 -12.24 -2.90 14.20
CA MET A 92 -12.58 -3.68 13.01
C MET A 92 -14.09 -3.94 12.88
N VAL A 93 -14.78 -4.22 13.99
CA VAL A 93 -16.24 -4.38 14.04
C VAL A 93 -16.90 -3.05 13.66
N ALA A 94 -16.50 -1.94 14.29
CA ALA A 94 -17.06 -0.63 14.00
C ALA A 94 -16.84 -0.18 12.55
N ASN A 95 -15.73 -0.61 11.92
CA ASN A 95 -15.46 -0.37 10.50
C ASN A 95 -16.13 -1.38 9.56
N GLY A 96 -16.83 -2.40 10.07
CA GLY A 96 -17.48 -3.45 9.26
C GLY A 96 -16.51 -4.46 8.63
N GLN A 97 -15.23 -4.41 9.00
CA GLN A 97 -14.21 -5.33 8.50
C GLN A 97 -14.40 -6.73 9.10
N TRP A 98 -14.65 -6.80 10.41
CA TRP A 98 -14.89 -8.07 11.09
C TRP A 98 -16.15 -8.76 10.56
N ASP A 99 -17.25 -8.02 10.41
CA ASP A 99 -18.52 -8.55 9.88
C ASP A 99 -18.34 -9.12 8.47
N TYR A 100 -17.54 -8.45 7.63
CA TYR A 100 -17.20 -8.96 6.31
C TYR A 100 -16.45 -10.30 6.37
N LEU A 101 -15.42 -10.40 7.22
CA LEU A 101 -14.61 -11.62 7.39
C LEU A 101 -15.43 -12.77 7.95
N ALA A 102 -16.20 -12.51 9.01
CA ALA A 102 -17.01 -13.50 9.70
C ALA A 102 -18.13 -14.10 8.81
N ALA A 103 -18.55 -13.37 7.78
CA ALA A 103 -19.54 -13.82 6.81
C ALA A 103 -18.95 -14.62 5.62
N GLN A 104 -17.63 -14.74 5.52
CA GLN A 104 -17.01 -15.41 4.37
C GLN A 104 -17.19 -16.93 4.41
N PRO A 105 -17.50 -17.59 3.28
CA PRO A 105 -17.66 -19.05 3.24
C PRO A 105 -16.44 -19.79 3.76
N TRP A 106 -15.23 -19.36 3.36
CA TRP A 106 -13.96 -19.96 3.76
C TRP A 106 -13.65 -19.81 5.26
N TYR A 107 -14.29 -18.85 5.93
CA TYR A 107 -14.16 -18.67 7.37
C TYR A 107 -15.17 -19.59 8.06
N VAL A 108 -16.44 -19.52 7.64
CA VAL A 108 -17.55 -20.28 8.22
C VAL A 108 -17.36 -21.80 8.09
N ASP A 109 -16.81 -22.26 6.97
CA ASP A 109 -16.52 -23.68 6.76
C ASP A 109 -15.23 -24.17 7.46
N GLY A 110 -14.49 -23.26 8.11
CA GLY A 110 -13.26 -23.57 8.84
C GLY A 110 -12.05 -23.89 7.96
N THR A 111 -12.11 -23.67 6.65
CA THR A 111 -10.95 -23.91 5.76
C THR A 111 -9.82 -22.91 5.97
N HIS A 112 -10.15 -21.71 6.45
CA HIS A 112 -9.18 -20.67 6.79
C HIS A 112 -9.53 -20.02 8.13
N VAL A 113 -8.49 -19.49 8.77
CA VAL A 113 -8.57 -18.67 9.98
C VAL A 113 -8.20 -17.22 9.65
N VAL A 114 -8.58 -16.31 10.54
CA VAL A 114 -8.13 -14.91 10.49
C VAL A 114 -6.99 -14.75 11.49
N ALA A 115 -5.83 -14.31 11.02
CA ALA A 115 -4.70 -13.94 11.87
C ALA A 115 -4.55 -12.41 11.86
N ILE A 116 -4.39 -11.81 13.04
CA ILE A 116 -4.22 -10.37 13.20
C ILE A 116 -2.85 -10.12 13.83
N ASP A 117 -1.89 -9.68 13.02
CA ASP A 117 -0.57 -9.29 13.52
C ASP A 117 -0.61 -7.85 14.00
N VAL A 118 -0.19 -7.62 15.24
CA VAL A 118 -0.23 -6.31 15.89
C VAL A 118 1.18 -5.80 16.12
N ASN A 119 1.46 -4.63 15.58
CA ASN A 119 2.73 -3.93 15.74
C ASN A 119 2.51 -2.58 16.43
N TYR A 120 3.43 -2.20 17.30
CA TYR A 120 3.48 -0.87 17.88
C TYR A 120 4.63 -0.07 17.26
N TYR A 121 4.32 1.13 16.80
CA TYR A 121 5.28 2.10 16.31
C TYR A 121 5.44 3.17 17.39
N PRO A 122 6.49 3.16 18.21
CA PRO A 122 6.66 4.15 19.27
C PRO A 122 7.05 5.52 18.71
N HIS A 123 7.70 5.52 17.55
CA HIS A 123 8.26 6.72 16.94
C HIS A 123 8.47 6.56 15.44
N ARG A 124 7.39 6.73 14.67
CA ARG A 124 7.54 6.83 13.22
C ARG A 124 7.85 8.27 12.84
N GLN A 125 9.10 8.55 12.48
CA GLN A 125 9.45 9.84 11.91
C GLN A 125 8.84 9.98 10.52
N GLY A 126 8.23 11.13 10.24
CA GLY A 126 7.71 11.48 8.92
C GLY A 126 8.81 11.83 7.91
N GLN A 127 10.07 11.47 8.15
CA GLN A 127 11.20 11.81 7.28
C GLN A 127 11.32 10.83 6.12
N ASN A 128 10.28 10.76 5.30
CA ASN A 128 10.46 10.31 3.93
C ASN A 128 10.70 11.55 3.09
N ALA A 129 11.93 11.67 2.55
CA ALA A 129 12.22 12.69 1.56
C ALA A 129 11.24 12.62 0.38
N ARG A 130 10.72 11.43 0.05
CA ARG A 130 9.83 11.22 -1.10
C ARG A 130 8.65 10.33 -0.75
N PRO A 131 7.49 10.52 -1.41
CA PRO A 131 6.39 9.58 -1.24
C PRO A 131 6.82 8.21 -1.80
N SER A 132 6.88 7.20 -0.93
CA SER A 132 7.14 5.81 -1.32
C SER A 132 5.82 5.05 -1.23
N PHE A 133 5.07 5.05 -2.33
CA PHE A 133 3.82 4.29 -2.38
C PHE A 133 4.11 2.80 -2.28
N HIS A 134 3.39 2.13 -1.42
CA HIS A 134 3.51 0.70 -1.22
C HIS A 134 2.16 0.05 -0.93
N LYS A 135 2.16 -1.27 -1.02
CA LYS A 135 1.21 -2.16 -0.34
C LYS A 135 1.91 -2.73 0.88
N ASP A 136 1.16 -2.99 1.95
CA ASP A 136 1.77 -3.55 3.16
C ASP A 136 2.19 -5.01 2.98
N THR A 137 1.63 -5.73 1.99
CA THR A 137 2.05 -7.09 1.67
C THR A 137 2.17 -7.33 0.17
N ALA A 138 2.75 -8.49 -0.18
CA ALA A 138 2.63 -9.09 -1.50
C ALA A 138 1.22 -9.64 -1.79
N GLY A 139 0.20 -9.23 -1.03
CA GLY A 139 -1.20 -9.61 -1.22
C GLY A 139 -1.73 -10.67 -0.26
N SER A 140 -1.08 -10.95 0.87
CA SER A 140 -1.60 -11.85 1.92
C SER A 140 -2.56 -11.15 2.90
N ASN A 141 -2.49 -9.81 3.00
CA ASN A 141 -3.37 -9.05 3.88
C ASN A 141 -4.72 -8.74 3.23
N ALA A 142 -5.80 -8.96 3.99
CA ALA A 142 -7.13 -8.48 3.66
C ALA A 142 -7.28 -7.00 4.04
N PHE A 143 -6.93 -6.64 5.28
CA PHE A 143 -7.10 -5.30 5.82
C PHE A 143 -5.88 -4.83 6.58
N VAL A 144 -5.72 -3.51 6.66
CA VAL A 144 -4.77 -2.84 7.54
C VAL A 144 -5.50 -1.79 8.35
N THR A 145 -5.13 -1.62 9.62
CA THR A 145 -5.58 -0.50 10.45
C THR A 145 -4.40 0.16 11.13
N LEU A 146 -4.37 1.49 11.16
CA LEU A 146 -3.51 2.29 12.01
C LEU A 146 -4.37 3.04 13.02
N LEU A 147 -4.01 2.98 14.31
CA LEU A 147 -4.64 3.72 15.39
C LEU A 147 -3.58 4.58 16.08
N PHE A 148 -3.65 5.89 15.86
CA PHE A 148 -2.70 6.88 16.35
C PHE A 148 -3.03 7.32 17.78
N ASP A 149 -2.01 7.63 18.57
CA ASP A 149 -2.15 8.23 19.91
C ASP A 149 -2.07 9.75 19.88
N ASN A 150 -2.30 10.36 18.71
CA ASN A 150 -2.08 11.77 18.49
C ASN A 150 -3.08 12.63 19.29
N THR A 151 -2.56 13.63 20.00
CA THR A 151 -3.36 14.63 20.75
C THR A 151 -3.54 15.94 19.97
N ARG A 152 -2.93 16.05 18.80
CA ARG A 152 -2.97 17.19 17.89
C ARG A 152 -3.07 16.70 16.45
N LYS A 153 -3.33 17.62 15.52
CA LYS A 153 -3.30 17.32 14.09
C LYS A 153 -1.96 16.70 13.69
N ILE A 154 -2.02 15.70 12.82
CA ILE A 154 -0.85 15.02 12.27
C ILE A 154 -0.95 14.95 10.75
N PRO A 155 0.17 14.83 10.03
CA PRO A 155 0.16 14.49 8.61
C PRO A 155 -0.60 13.18 8.37
N ALA A 156 -1.60 13.23 7.49
CA ALA A 156 -2.40 12.08 7.10
C ALA A 156 -1.59 11.13 6.22
N THR A 157 -1.88 9.83 6.30
CA THR A 157 -1.41 8.86 5.30
C THR A 157 -1.81 9.33 3.90
N GLU A 158 -0.86 9.34 2.96
CA GLU A 158 -1.16 9.62 1.56
C GLU A 158 -1.63 8.36 0.87
N TRP A 159 -2.66 8.43 0.04
CA TRP A 159 -3.22 7.23 -0.57
C TRP A 159 -4.03 7.48 -1.84
N PHE A 160 -4.25 6.43 -2.61
CA PHE A 160 -5.22 6.41 -3.70
C PHE A 160 -5.75 4.99 -3.93
N VAL A 161 -6.91 4.89 -4.59
CA VAL A 161 -7.53 3.60 -4.90
C VAL A 161 -6.80 2.92 -6.07
N ASP A 162 -6.43 1.66 -5.86
CA ASP A 162 -5.93 0.75 -6.88
C ASP A 162 -7.09 0.06 -7.60
N VAL A 163 -7.49 0.64 -8.72
CA VAL A 163 -8.45 0.02 -9.64
C VAL A 163 -7.78 -0.87 -10.68
N GLY A 164 -6.44 -0.94 -10.67
CA GLY A 164 -5.67 -1.78 -11.57
C GLY A 164 -5.69 -3.25 -11.14
N LYS A 165 -5.42 -4.16 -12.08
CA LYS A 165 -5.11 -5.54 -11.71
C LYS A 165 -3.69 -5.56 -11.10
N PRO A 166 -3.42 -6.38 -10.07
CA PRO A 166 -2.06 -6.60 -9.60
C PRO A 166 -1.16 -7.11 -10.73
N GLY A 167 0.16 -6.89 -10.62
CA GLY A 167 1.13 -7.49 -11.53
C GLY A 167 1.07 -9.02 -11.47
N LEU A 168 1.56 -9.70 -12.51
CA LEU A 168 1.44 -11.15 -12.68
C LEU A 168 2.08 -11.91 -11.53
N GLN A 169 3.25 -11.47 -11.05
CA GLN A 169 3.92 -12.07 -9.91
C GLN A 169 3.04 -12.00 -8.65
N ARG A 170 2.50 -10.82 -8.33
CA ARG A 170 1.61 -10.63 -7.18
C ARG A 170 0.29 -11.39 -7.33
N ARG A 171 -0.31 -11.42 -8.52
CA ARG A 171 -1.52 -12.22 -8.78
C ARG A 171 -1.29 -13.72 -8.53
N ARG A 172 -0.13 -14.25 -8.93
CA ARG A 172 0.23 -15.66 -8.67
C ARG A 172 0.36 -15.90 -7.16
N ALA A 173 1.11 -15.05 -6.46
CA ALA A 173 1.24 -15.14 -5.01
C ALA A 173 -0.14 -15.08 -4.31
N GLN A 174 -1.01 -14.16 -4.72
CA GLN A 174 -2.38 -14.06 -4.20
C GLN A 174 -3.23 -15.31 -4.46
N GLN A 175 -3.07 -15.96 -5.62
CA GLN A 175 -3.78 -17.20 -5.93
C GLN A 175 -3.37 -18.36 -5.03
N ASP A 176 -2.11 -18.37 -4.58
CA ASP A 176 -1.56 -19.39 -3.69
C ASP A 176 -1.90 -19.12 -2.22
N LEU A 177 -2.02 -17.84 -1.84
CA LEU A 177 -2.17 -17.41 -0.44
C LEU A 177 -3.62 -17.14 -0.01
N LEU A 178 -4.49 -16.71 -0.93
CA LEU A 178 -5.85 -16.25 -0.59
C LEU A 178 -6.95 -17.19 -1.11
N PRO A 179 -8.09 -17.30 -0.38
CA PRO A 179 -9.25 -18.03 -0.86
C PRO A 179 -9.78 -17.45 -2.19
N ARG A 180 -10.17 -18.34 -3.11
CA ARG A 180 -10.75 -17.94 -4.42
C ARG A 180 -11.94 -16.99 -4.29
N ALA A 181 -12.78 -17.17 -3.27
CA ALA A 181 -13.92 -16.28 -3.03
C ALA A 181 -13.46 -14.86 -2.68
N PHE A 182 -12.44 -14.69 -1.85
CA PHE A 182 -11.88 -13.38 -1.51
C PHE A 182 -11.25 -12.69 -2.73
N LEU A 183 -10.54 -13.44 -3.58
CA LEU A 183 -10.01 -12.92 -4.85
C LEU A 183 -11.12 -12.44 -5.79
N ALA A 184 -12.22 -13.20 -5.88
CA ALA A 184 -13.39 -12.79 -6.66
C ALA A 184 -14.04 -11.52 -6.09
N ASP A 185 -14.02 -11.33 -4.77
CA ASP A 185 -14.54 -10.12 -4.11
C ASP A 185 -13.67 -8.90 -4.42
N LEU A 186 -12.35 -9.06 -4.44
CA LEU A 186 -11.40 -8.03 -4.87
C LEU A 186 -11.63 -7.62 -6.33
N ASP A 187 -11.83 -8.59 -7.23
CA ASP A 187 -12.12 -8.31 -8.64
C ASP A 187 -13.44 -7.56 -8.82
N ARG A 188 -14.50 -7.94 -8.08
CA ARG A 188 -15.78 -7.22 -8.10
C ARG A 188 -15.64 -5.80 -7.54
N ALA A 189 -14.87 -5.63 -6.46
CA ALA A 189 -14.59 -4.31 -5.89
C ALA A 189 -13.83 -3.42 -6.87
N ARG A 190 -12.76 -3.91 -7.51
CA ARG A 190 -12.03 -3.18 -8.56
C ARG A 190 -12.92 -2.77 -9.72
N ALA A 191 -13.76 -3.69 -10.21
CA ALA A 191 -14.67 -3.42 -11.31
C ALA A 191 -15.66 -2.30 -10.95
N HIS A 192 -16.22 -2.37 -9.74
CA HIS A 192 -17.10 -1.32 -9.22
C HIS A 192 -16.36 0.01 -9.08
N LEU A 193 -15.23 0.05 -8.37
CA LEU A 193 -14.44 1.27 -8.15
C LEU A 193 -13.98 1.93 -9.46
N ARG A 194 -13.62 1.13 -10.47
CA ARG A 194 -13.26 1.66 -11.80
C ARG A 194 -14.44 2.33 -12.50
N ALA A 195 -15.65 1.84 -12.31
CA ALA A 195 -16.85 2.40 -12.94
C ALA A 195 -17.34 3.67 -12.23
N THR A 196 -16.82 3.98 -11.04
CA THR A 196 -17.43 4.95 -10.13
C THR A 196 -16.52 6.06 -9.67
N LEU A 197 -15.21 5.82 -9.64
CA LEU A 197 -14.21 6.82 -9.31
C LEU A 197 -13.82 7.64 -10.54
N ASP A 198 -13.50 8.91 -10.32
CA ASP A 198 -12.88 9.75 -11.33
C ASP A 198 -11.44 9.26 -11.58
N ALA A 199 -11.10 9.00 -12.84
CA ALA A 199 -9.74 8.63 -13.23
C ALA A 199 -8.69 9.69 -12.82
N ASN A 200 -9.13 10.95 -12.71
CA ASN A 200 -8.31 12.10 -12.34
C ASN A 200 -8.34 12.44 -10.85
N GLU A 201 -8.95 11.59 -10.00
CA GLU A 201 -8.97 11.82 -8.56
C GLU A 201 -7.52 11.97 -8.03
N PRO A 202 -7.21 13.06 -7.30
CA PRO A 202 -5.87 13.26 -6.76
C PRO A 202 -5.53 12.19 -5.74
N VAL A 203 -4.22 11.95 -5.54
CA VAL A 203 -3.76 11.25 -4.35
C VAL A 203 -4.22 12.04 -3.12
N SER A 204 -4.98 11.37 -2.25
CA SER A 204 -5.46 11.88 -0.98
C SER A 204 -4.31 12.04 0.03
N GLY A 205 -4.50 12.91 1.02
CA GLY A 205 -3.49 13.27 2.02
C GLY A 205 -3.86 14.54 2.76
N GLY A 206 -2.84 15.25 3.25
CA GLY A 206 -2.96 16.51 3.99
C GLY A 206 -2.78 16.29 5.49
N LEU A 207 -3.68 16.88 6.29
CA LEU A 207 -3.71 16.70 7.73
C LEU A 207 -4.89 15.83 8.16
N THR A 208 -4.67 15.05 9.21
CA THR A 208 -5.76 14.49 10.01
C THR A 208 -6.08 15.45 11.14
N GLU A 209 -7.30 15.98 11.12
CA GLU A 209 -7.73 17.11 11.94
C GLU A 209 -8.13 16.74 13.38
N GLY A 210 -8.30 15.45 13.68
CA GLY A 210 -8.77 14.94 14.99
C GLY A 210 -7.64 14.43 15.89
N THR A 211 -8.00 14.15 17.14
CA THR A 211 -7.18 13.35 18.07
C THR A 211 -7.42 11.86 17.85
N ARG A 212 -6.52 11.01 18.36
CA ARG A 212 -6.66 9.54 18.40
C ARG A 212 -7.15 8.99 17.07
N SER A 213 -6.51 9.47 16.01
CA SER A 213 -6.98 9.26 14.67
C SER A 213 -6.84 7.80 14.30
N TYR A 214 -7.72 7.31 13.44
CA TYR A 214 -7.56 6.00 12.84
C TYR A 214 -7.65 6.10 11.32
N VAL A 215 -7.04 5.12 10.67
CA VAL A 215 -7.16 4.89 9.25
C VAL A 215 -7.10 3.40 8.98
N SER A 216 -8.01 2.89 8.17
CA SER A 216 -8.09 1.47 7.84
C SER A 216 -8.49 1.27 6.40
N TRP A 217 -7.91 0.28 5.71
CA TRP A 217 -8.14 0.05 4.29
C TRP A 217 -8.08 -1.42 3.92
N VAL A 218 -8.55 -1.73 2.72
CA VAL A 218 -8.30 -3.01 2.05
C VAL A 218 -6.92 -2.94 1.38
N ASP A 219 -5.94 -3.70 1.87
CA ASP A 219 -4.52 -3.58 1.45
C ASP A 219 -4.39 -3.63 -0.08
N ASP A 220 -5.01 -4.65 -0.69
CA ASP A 220 -4.91 -4.86 -2.13
C ASP A 220 -5.59 -3.77 -2.99
N LEU A 221 -6.50 -2.97 -2.43
CA LEU A 221 -7.26 -1.94 -3.15
C LEU A 221 -6.76 -0.50 -2.90
N VAL A 222 -5.76 -0.29 -2.04
CA VAL A 222 -5.21 1.04 -1.75
C VAL A 222 -3.69 1.04 -1.86
N TRP A 223 -3.13 1.97 -2.62
CA TRP A 223 -1.71 2.29 -2.51
C TRP A 223 -1.55 3.41 -1.50
N HIS A 224 -0.65 3.27 -0.54
CA HIS A 224 -0.43 4.27 0.49
C HIS A 224 1.04 4.61 0.68
N ALA A 225 1.30 5.78 1.26
CA ALA A 225 2.63 6.25 1.62
C ALA A 225 2.57 7.02 2.94
N THR A 226 3.68 7.00 3.67
CA THR A 226 3.93 8.03 4.70
C THR A 226 3.91 9.40 4.01
N PRO A 227 3.25 10.42 4.59
CA PRO A 227 3.19 11.74 4.01
C PRO A 227 4.59 12.32 3.77
N SER A 228 4.77 12.91 2.60
CA SER A 228 6.04 13.49 2.15
C SER A 228 5.91 14.99 1.94
N ALA A 229 6.91 15.72 2.43
CA ALA A 229 7.11 17.14 2.22
C ALA A 229 7.59 17.51 0.81
N LEU A 230 8.28 16.61 0.10
CA LEU A 230 8.68 16.90 -1.28
C LEU A 230 7.56 16.58 -2.24
N ARG A 231 7.49 17.33 -3.33
CA ARG A 231 6.61 17.08 -4.48
C ARG A 231 7.11 15.86 -5.26
N ARG A 232 6.24 15.31 -6.12
CA ARG A 232 6.69 14.37 -7.16
C ARG A 232 7.32 15.16 -8.30
N HIS A 233 8.26 14.53 -8.99
CA HIS A 233 8.95 15.14 -10.14
C HIS A 233 7.99 15.24 -11.30
N GLU A 234 7.77 16.44 -11.81
CA GLU A 234 7.09 16.60 -13.09
C GLU A 234 8.09 16.28 -14.21
N ILE A 235 7.75 15.31 -15.05
CA ILE A 235 8.60 14.85 -16.13
C ILE A 235 8.01 15.34 -17.46
N THR A 236 8.86 15.92 -18.30
CA THR A 236 8.48 16.27 -19.68
C THR A 236 9.02 15.20 -20.63
N ALA A 237 8.46 15.14 -21.85
CA ALA A 237 9.01 14.30 -22.90
C ALA A 237 10.48 14.64 -23.18
N GLU A 238 10.82 15.94 -23.24
CA GLU A 238 12.19 16.40 -23.41
C GLU A 238 13.12 15.88 -22.31
N HIS A 239 12.69 15.95 -21.05
CA HIS A 239 13.45 15.38 -19.94
C HIS A 239 13.68 13.88 -20.14
N ALA A 240 12.60 13.12 -20.34
CA ALA A 240 12.68 11.67 -20.50
C ALA A 240 13.55 11.25 -21.69
N ARG A 241 13.58 12.03 -22.79
CA ARG A 241 14.49 11.79 -23.93
C ARG A 241 15.97 11.89 -23.55
N ARG A 242 16.34 12.85 -22.67
CA ARG A 242 17.73 13.02 -22.23
C ARG A 242 18.23 11.84 -21.39
N ILE A 243 17.33 11.14 -20.72
CA ILE A 243 17.64 9.93 -19.93
C ILE A 243 18.08 8.76 -20.82
N TYR A 244 17.67 8.72 -22.09
CA TYR A 244 17.98 7.60 -22.99
C TYR A 244 19.48 7.31 -23.13
N GLY A 245 20.28 8.35 -23.42
CA GLY A 245 21.72 8.21 -23.66
C GLY A 245 22.43 7.54 -22.47
N PRO A 246 22.34 8.12 -21.26
CA PRO A 246 22.88 7.53 -20.04
C PRO A 246 22.43 6.08 -19.80
N LEU A 247 21.14 5.77 -19.92
CA LEU A 247 20.67 4.39 -19.73
C LEU A 247 21.21 3.42 -20.80
N ALA A 248 21.33 3.85 -22.05
CA ALA A 248 21.89 3.06 -23.12
C ALA A 248 23.41 2.87 -23.00
N ASP A 249 24.11 3.81 -22.38
CA ASP A 249 25.53 3.72 -22.08
C ASP A 249 25.77 2.78 -20.89
N GLU A 250 25.01 2.92 -19.79
CA GLU A 250 25.03 1.99 -18.64
C GLU A 250 24.82 0.53 -19.07
N LEU A 251 23.79 0.27 -19.88
CA LEU A 251 23.54 -1.07 -20.42
C LEU A 251 24.70 -1.58 -21.29
N ARG A 252 25.37 -0.72 -22.04
CA ARG A 252 26.51 -1.10 -22.89
C ARG A 252 27.75 -1.40 -22.07
N GLU A 253 28.00 -0.63 -21.01
CA GLU A 253 29.18 -0.73 -20.16
C GLU A 253 29.07 -1.88 -19.16
N HIS A 254 27.90 -2.07 -18.58
CA HIS A 254 27.67 -3.05 -17.51
C HIS A 254 26.86 -4.28 -17.95
N GLY A 255 26.28 -4.26 -19.15
CA GLY A 255 25.45 -5.35 -19.66
C GLY A 255 24.09 -5.46 -18.97
N GLU A 256 23.73 -4.50 -18.12
CA GLU A 256 22.45 -4.47 -17.41
C GLU A 256 21.86 -3.06 -17.33
N LEU A 257 20.52 -2.99 -17.35
CA LEU A 257 19.78 -1.75 -17.13
C LEU A 257 19.75 -1.47 -15.61
N PRO A 258 20.15 -0.29 -15.14
CA PRO A 258 20.17 -0.02 -13.72
C PRO A 258 18.74 0.07 -13.17
N ALA A 259 18.51 -0.38 -11.94
CA ALA A 259 17.21 -0.22 -11.28
C ALA A 259 16.87 1.26 -11.03
N TYR A 260 17.90 2.07 -10.78
CA TYR A 260 17.80 3.50 -10.52
C TYR A 260 18.84 4.26 -11.33
N TYR A 261 18.47 5.42 -11.83
CA TYR A 261 19.33 6.36 -12.55
C TYR A 261 19.44 7.67 -11.77
N GLU A 262 20.65 8.14 -11.50
CA GLU A 262 20.88 9.45 -10.90
C GLU A 262 20.76 10.54 -11.96
N ASP A 263 19.65 11.28 -11.93
CA ASP A 263 19.39 12.35 -12.86
C ASP A 263 20.05 13.65 -12.39
N SER A 264 21.06 14.12 -13.12
CA SER A 264 21.82 15.31 -12.76
C SER A 264 21.03 16.62 -12.88
N VAL A 265 19.92 16.63 -13.62
CA VAL A 265 19.05 17.81 -13.78
C VAL A 265 18.10 17.93 -12.59
N LEU A 266 17.54 16.81 -12.13
CA LEU A 266 16.73 16.76 -10.91
C LEU A 266 17.59 16.74 -9.63
N GLY A 267 18.85 16.34 -9.74
CA GLY A 267 19.77 16.10 -8.62
C GLY A 267 19.40 14.86 -7.80
N GLU A 268 18.80 13.87 -8.45
CA GLU A 268 17.97 12.88 -7.76
C GLU A 268 17.81 11.55 -8.53
N TRP A 269 17.48 10.48 -7.81
CA TRP A 269 17.25 9.17 -8.41
C TRP A 269 15.89 9.05 -9.10
N ILE A 270 15.86 8.42 -10.27
CA ILE A 270 14.68 7.99 -11.01
C ILE A 270 14.67 6.46 -11.04
N SER A 271 13.56 5.85 -10.65
CA SER A 271 13.35 4.41 -10.86
C SER A 271 13.09 4.15 -12.34
N VAL A 272 13.93 3.32 -12.96
CA VAL A 272 13.77 2.94 -14.37
C VAL A 272 12.49 2.13 -14.57
N VAL A 273 12.13 1.32 -13.56
CA VAL A 273 10.87 0.57 -13.55
C VAL A 273 9.65 1.51 -13.51
N GLU A 274 9.68 2.56 -12.69
CA GLU A 274 8.60 3.56 -12.62
C GLU A 274 8.49 4.35 -13.94
N LEU A 275 9.64 4.72 -14.52
CA LEU A 275 9.71 5.41 -15.80
C LEU A 275 9.07 4.57 -16.92
N LEU A 276 9.52 3.34 -17.11
CA LEU A 276 8.98 2.47 -18.17
C LEU A 276 7.54 2.03 -17.88
N GLY A 277 7.20 1.73 -16.63
CA GLY A 277 5.83 1.45 -16.22
C GLY A 277 4.88 2.59 -16.57
N SER A 278 5.30 3.85 -16.33
CA SER A 278 4.50 5.02 -16.68
C SER A 278 4.37 5.25 -18.19
N VAL A 279 5.36 4.86 -19.01
CA VAL A 279 5.25 4.85 -20.48
C VAL A 279 4.26 3.78 -20.95
N ALA A 280 4.27 2.61 -20.30
CA ALA A 280 3.33 1.52 -20.59
C ALA A 280 1.87 1.84 -20.21
N GLU A 281 1.61 2.87 -19.39
CA GLU A 281 0.25 3.34 -19.11
C GLU A 281 -0.42 3.93 -20.35
N CYS A 282 0.36 4.42 -21.32
CA CYS A 282 -0.20 5.01 -22.53
C CYS A 282 -0.48 3.94 -23.58
N GLY A 283 -1.74 3.86 -24.04
CA GLY A 283 -2.24 2.83 -24.94
C GLY A 283 -1.53 2.72 -26.31
N ASN A 284 -0.88 3.79 -26.74
CA ASN A 284 -0.34 3.96 -28.08
C ASN A 284 1.17 3.75 -28.20
N THR A 285 1.87 3.45 -27.10
CA THR A 285 3.32 3.26 -27.08
C THR A 285 3.71 1.88 -27.60
N GLU A 286 4.91 1.75 -28.18
CA GLU A 286 5.47 0.46 -28.56
C GLU A 286 5.67 -0.43 -27.33
N LEU A 287 6.07 0.14 -26.18
CA LEU A 287 6.13 -0.60 -24.93
C LEU A 287 4.78 -1.21 -24.55
N ARG A 288 3.68 -0.46 -24.67
CA ARG A 288 2.34 -1.02 -24.43
C ARG A 288 2.03 -2.16 -25.40
N ARG A 289 2.42 -2.05 -26.66
CA ARG A 289 2.22 -3.12 -27.66
C ARG A 289 3.05 -4.36 -27.35
N PHE A 290 4.30 -4.18 -26.92
CA PHE A 290 5.20 -5.25 -26.48
C PHE A 290 4.61 -6.06 -25.32
N LEU A 291 4.06 -5.38 -24.31
CA LEU A 291 3.37 -6.03 -23.19
C LEU A 291 2.09 -6.79 -23.62
N GLY A 292 1.51 -6.40 -24.75
CA GLY A 292 0.32 -7.02 -25.32
C GLY A 292 -0.92 -6.84 -24.44
N ARG A 293 -1.86 -7.78 -24.55
CA ARG A 293 -3.14 -7.74 -23.82
C ARG A 293 -3.06 -8.37 -22.43
N ALA A 294 -2.08 -9.23 -22.19
CA ALA A 294 -1.97 -10.02 -20.96
C ALA A 294 -1.28 -9.27 -19.82
N LEU A 295 -0.33 -8.38 -20.15
CA LEU A 295 0.45 -7.61 -19.19
C LEU A 295 0.00 -6.13 -19.22
N GLY A 296 0.21 -5.44 -18.12
CA GLY A 296 -0.09 -4.04 -17.88
C GLY A 296 1.10 -3.29 -17.28
N PRO A 297 0.93 -1.99 -16.97
CA PRO A 297 1.96 -1.16 -16.36
C PRO A 297 2.53 -1.73 -15.04
N GLN A 298 1.68 -2.38 -14.24
CA GLN A 298 2.07 -3.03 -12.99
C GLN A 298 2.99 -4.24 -13.18
N ASP A 299 2.97 -4.85 -14.38
CA ASP A 299 3.80 -6.01 -14.70
C ASP A 299 5.23 -5.61 -15.10
N VAL A 300 5.50 -4.32 -15.33
CA VAL A 300 6.85 -3.82 -15.57
C VAL A 300 7.62 -3.87 -14.25
N ASP A 301 8.40 -4.93 -14.06
CA ASP A 301 9.44 -5.07 -13.05
C ASP A 301 10.84 -4.85 -13.66
N LEU A 302 11.92 -5.08 -12.92
CA LEU A 302 13.28 -4.89 -13.44
C LEU A 302 13.63 -5.88 -14.58
N VAL A 303 13.12 -7.12 -14.50
CA VAL A 303 13.40 -8.15 -15.50
C VAL A 303 12.69 -7.81 -16.82
N LEU A 304 11.42 -7.46 -16.74
CA LEU A 304 10.63 -7.08 -17.91
C LEU A 304 11.06 -5.71 -18.46
N ALA A 305 11.49 -4.77 -17.61
CA ALA A 305 12.08 -3.51 -18.04
C ALA A 305 13.34 -3.75 -18.88
N ARG A 306 14.24 -4.63 -18.42
CA ARG A 306 15.45 -5.00 -19.17
C ARG A 306 15.10 -5.66 -20.51
N GLN A 307 14.22 -6.65 -20.49
CA GLN A 307 13.79 -7.34 -21.71
C GLN A 307 13.18 -6.35 -22.72
N ALA A 308 12.28 -5.48 -22.27
CA ALA A 308 11.67 -4.48 -23.12
C ALA A 308 12.71 -3.50 -23.67
N TRP A 309 13.69 -3.10 -22.87
CA TRP A 309 14.78 -2.23 -23.33
C TRP A 309 15.63 -2.90 -24.41
N ASP A 310 16.05 -4.15 -24.18
CA ASP A 310 16.85 -4.93 -25.11
C ASP A 310 16.15 -5.10 -26.47
N GLU A 311 14.85 -5.44 -26.44
CA GLU A 311 14.07 -5.72 -27.66
C GLU A 311 13.58 -4.45 -28.37
N LEU A 312 13.18 -3.42 -27.63
CA LEU A 312 12.55 -2.22 -28.20
C LEU A 312 13.52 -1.06 -28.35
N TYR A 313 14.41 -0.84 -27.40
CA TYR A 313 15.12 0.43 -27.24
C TYR A 313 16.62 0.38 -27.53
N THR A 314 17.19 -0.78 -27.78
CA THR A 314 18.61 -0.90 -28.16
C THR A 314 18.90 -0.38 -29.58
N GLY A 315 20.01 0.35 -29.73
CA GLY A 315 20.52 0.86 -31.00
C GLY A 315 19.81 2.12 -31.51
N GLU A 316 20.18 2.59 -32.71
CA GLU A 316 19.67 3.85 -33.28
C GLU A 316 18.15 3.83 -33.52
N GLN A 317 17.62 2.71 -34.04
CA GLN A 317 16.17 2.56 -34.21
C GLN A 317 15.46 2.45 -32.87
N GLY A 318 16.06 1.76 -31.89
CA GLY A 318 15.49 1.66 -30.55
C GLY A 318 15.41 3.00 -29.84
N GLY A 319 16.45 3.83 -29.95
CA GLY A 319 16.41 5.21 -29.45
C GLY A 319 15.30 6.04 -30.08
N ARG A 320 15.05 5.90 -31.38
CA ARG A 320 13.91 6.55 -32.04
C ARG A 320 12.57 6.07 -31.50
N ARG A 321 12.41 4.76 -31.25
CA ARG A 321 11.20 4.20 -30.63
C ARG A 321 10.98 4.73 -29.22
N TYR A 322 12.03 4.73 -28.38
CA TYR A 322 11.96 5.31 -27.04
C TYR A 322 11.54 6.78 -27.08
N GLN A 323 12.14 7.59 -27.96
CA GLN A 323 11.79 9.00 -28.12
C GLN A 323 10.33 9.22 -28.54
N ALA A 324 9.77 8.34 -29.38
CA ALA A 324 8.37 8.38 -29.78
C ALA A 324 7.44 7.99 -28.61
N ASP A 325 7.80 6.96 -27.85
CA ASP A 325 7.02 6.49 -26.71
C ASP A 325 6.96 7.53 -25.57
N VAL A 326 8.08 8.19 -25.25
CA VAL A 326 8.10 9.25 -24.23
C VAL A 326 7.40 10.53 -24.70
N GLU A 327 7.39 10.82 -26.01
CA GLU A 327 6.60 11.91 -26.58
C GLU A 327 5.10 11.61 -26.45
N GLU A 328 4.68 10.41 -26.80
CA GLU A 328 3.29 9.97 -26.64
C GLU A 328 2.87 10.02 -25.18
N ARG A 329 3.71 9.54 -24.25
CA ARG A 329 3.43 9.64 -22.81
C ARG A 329 3.36 11.10 -22.35
N GLY A 330 4.26 11.96 -22.83
CA GLY A 330 4.34 13.38 -22.45
C GLY A 330 3.14 14.24 -22.86
N LYS A 331 2.21 13.73 -23.67
CA LYS A 331 0.96 14.43 -24.04
C LYS A 331 -0.01 14.63 -22.88
N THR A 332 0.19 13.93 -21.77
CA THR A 332 -0.62 14.05 -20.56
C THR A 332 0.28 14.32 -19.36
N PRO A 333 -0.24 14.88 -18.24
CA PRO A 333 0.57 15.11 -17.05
C PRO A 333 1.36 13.87 -16.65
N TRP A 334 2.65 14.05 -16.35
CA TRP A 334 3.56 12.95 -16.07
C TRP A 334 4.39 13.27 -14.82
N ARG A 335 4.23 12.42 -13.80
CA ARG A 335 4.83 12.61 -12.49
C ARG A 335 5.44 11.32 -11.98
N LEU A 336 6.70 11.39 -11.55
CA LEU A 336 7.41 10.27 -10.94
C LEU A 336 7.67 10.57 -9.46
N THR A 337 7.59 9.54 -8.64
CA THR A 337 7.98 9.63 -7.23
C THR A 337 9.51 9.60 -7.07
N GLY A 338 10.22 9.06 -8.07
CA GLY A 338 11.67 8.85 -8.01
C GLY A 338 12.04 7.59 -7.22
N ARG A 339 11.05 6.77 -6.84
CA ARG A 339 11.22 5.43 -6.29
C ARG A 339 10.20 4.53 -6.93
N ALA A 340 10.58 3.29 -7.23
CA ALA A 340 9.56 2.33 -7.67
C ALA A 340 8.55 2.14 -6.53
N ALA A 341 7.26 2.08 -6.84
CA ALA A 341 6.31 1.65 -5.82
C ALA A 341 6.54 0.17 -5.54
N ILE A 342 6.35 -0.21 -4.28
CA ILE A 342 6.69 -1.55 -3.81
C ILE A 342 5.42 -2.21 -3.32
N ALA A 343 5.03 -3.30 -3.96
CA ALA A 343 4.10 -4.23 -3.35
C ALA A 343 4.93 -5.26 -2.58
N GLY A 344 5.17 -5.00 -1.29
CA GLY A 344 6.04 -5.86 -0.51
C GLY A 344 6.33 -5.35 0.88
N ALA A 345 5.83 -6.08 1.87
CA ALA A 345 6.66 -6.51 2.98
C ALA A 345 7.00 -7.97 2.73
N TYR A 346 8.25 -8.36 2.94
CA TYR A 346 8.58 -9.75 3.21
C TYR A 346 7.68 -10.20 4.37
N ASP A 347 6.82 -11.18 4.10
CA ASP A 347 5.97 -11.79 5.10
C ASP A 347 6.64 -13.13 5.49
N PRO A 348 7.30 -13.19 6.67
CA PRO A 348 7.99 -14.40 7.11
C PRO A 348 7.04 -15.60 7.24
N ASN A 349 5.74 -15.36 7.35
CA ASN A 349 4.72 -16.38 7.51
C ASN A 349 4.07 -16.80 6.17
N ALA A 350 4.45 -16.17 5.05
CA ALA A 350 4.04 -16.55 3.71
C ALA A 350 5.25 -17.06 2.91
N PRO A 351 5.47 -18.39 2.86
CA PRO A 351 6.59 -18.97 2.10
C PRO A 351 6.62 -18.49 0.65
N GLY A 352 7.79 -18.05 0.19
CA GLY A 352 7.97 -17.50 -1.15
C GLY A 352 7.53 -16.04 -1.30
N SER A 353 7.08 -15.37 -0.22
CA SER A 353 6.85 -13.93 -0.26
C SER A 353 8.14 -13.19 -0.57
N SER A 354 8.05 -12.28 -1.54
CA SER A 354 9.16 -11.45 -1.97
C SER A 354 8.66 -10.05 -2.22
N THR A 355 9.51 -9.06 -1.95
CA THR A 355 9.28 -7.69 -2.38
C THR A 355 9.11 -7.65 -3.89
N THR A 356 7.94 -7.21 -4.36
CA THR A 356 7.66 -7.05 -5.79
C THR A 356 7.62 -5.56 -6.11
N THR A 357 8.40 -5.17 -7.11
CA THR A 357 8.30 -3.81 -7.65
C THR A 357 7.13 -3.76 -8.63
N GLU A 358 6.21 -2.81 -8.44
CA GLU A 358 5.09 -2.60 -9.36
C GLU A 358 4.89 -1.11 -9.56
N THR A 359 4.64 -0.67 -10.80
CA THR A 359 4.22 0.71 -11.05
C THR A 359 2.70 0.82 -10.93
N PRO A 360 2.16 1.59 -9.97
CA PRO A 360 0.72 1.66 -9.76
C PRO A 360 0.03 2.35 -10.93
N ALA A 361 -0.96 1.71 -11.54
CA ALA A 361 -1.64 2.29 -12.70
C ALA A 361 -2.31 3.63 -12.37
N GLY A 362 -2.03 4.63 -13.20
CA GLY A 362 -2.57 5.97 -13.12
C GLY A 362 -1.90 6.85 -12.06
N LEU A 363 -0.97 6.33 -11.25
CA LEU A 363 -0.25 7.17 -10.29
C LEU A 363 0.49 8.28 -11.02
N SER A 364 1.09 7.98 -12.17
CA SER A 364 1.94 8.92 -12.90
C SER A 364 1.17 10.12 -13.49
N SER A 365 -0.16 10.04 -13.64
CA SER A 365 -0.99 11.14 -14.14
C SER A 365 -1.67 11.95 -13.04
N ARG A 366 -1.94 11.34 -11.88
CA ARG A 366 -2.65 11.99 -10.77
C ARG A 366 -1.84 13.14 -10.16
N PRO A 367 -2.44 14.25 -9.72
CA PRO A 367 -1.76 15.18 -8.82
C PRO A 367 -1.78 14.61 -7.38
N ARG A 368 -0.90 15.11 -6.51
CA ARG A 368 -1.01 14.86 -5.06
C ARG A 368 -1.69 16.04 -4.39
N ARG A 369 -2.58 15.79 -3.44
CA ARG A 369 -3.13 16.87 -2.59
C ARG A 369 -2.01 17.63 -1.87
N ASN A 370 -0.99 16.92 -1.39
CA ASN A 370 0.20 17.51 -0.77
C ASN A 370 1.12 18.28 -1.75
N SER A 371 0.79 18.36 -3.04
CA SER A 371 1.49 19.26 -3.98
C SER A 371 0.88 20.67 -4.00
N ASP A 372 -0.34 20.84 -3.50
CA ASP A 372 -0.93 22.16 -3.25
C ASP A 372 -0.10 22.91 -2.18
N THR A 373 0.24 24.17 -2.43
CA THR A 373 1.15 24.95 -1.58
C THR A 373 0.62 25.11 -0.16
N ASN A 374 -0.68 25.38 0.00
CA ASN A 374 -1.27 25.59 1.33
C ASN A 374 -1.28 24.29 2.12
N THR A 375 -1.73 23.21 1.48
CA THR A 375 -1.71 21.87 2.09
C THR A 375 -0.30 21.44 2.47
N LEU A 376 0.68 21.72 1.61
CA LEU A 376 2.08 21.39 1.87
C LEU A 376 2.63 22.15 3.08
N LEU A 377 2.36 23.45 3.18
CA LEU A 377 2.75 24.26 4.33
C LEU A 377 2.13 23.71 5.62
N ASP A 378 0.84 23.36 5.58
CA ASP A 378 0.15 22.75 6.71
C ASP A 378 0.79 21.42 7.12
N VAL A 379 1.12 20.55 6.16
CA VAL A 379 1.84 19.29 6.42
C VAL A 379 3.20 19.56 7.05
N LEU A 380 3.99 20.48 6.50
CA LEU A 380 5.32 20.85 6.99
C LEU A 380 5.29 21.36 8.44
N LEU A 381 4.30 22.20 8.78
CA LEU A 381 4.13 22.73 10.14
C LEU A 381 3.82 21.63 11.17
N HIS A 382 3.23 20.52 10.74
CA HIS A 382 2.84 19.40 11.62
C HIS A 382 3.74 18.17 11.48
N GLN A 383 4.71 18.18 10.56
CA GLN A 383 5.61 17.06 10.29
C GLN A 383 6.64 16.82 11.41
N TYR A 384 6.92 17.84 12.22
CA TYR A 384 7.87 17.78 13.34
C TYR A 384 7.31 17.11 14.60
N GLY A 385 6.27 16.29 14.46
CA GLY A 385 5.73 15.46 15.53
C GLY A 385 6.08 13.99 15.34
N THR A 386 6.47 13.34 16.43
CA THR A 386 6.59 11.89 16.48
C THR A 386 5.20 11.27 16.33
N ARG A 387 5.04 10.31 15.43
CA ARG A 387 3.79 9.57 15.27
C ARG A 387 3.94 8.24 15.97
N SER A 388 3.20 8.04 17.05
CA SER A 388 3.04 6.77 17.70
C SER A 388 1.69 6.16 17.31
N PHE A 389 1.67 4.85 17.05
CA PHE A 389 0.44 4.16 16.67
C PHE A 389 0.54 2.64 16.81
N LEU A 390 -0.61 2.02 16.99
CA LEU A 390 -0.79 0.60 16.70
C LEU A 390 -1.06 0.40 15.21
N ARG A 391 -0.48 -0.64 14.64
CA ARG A 391 -0.83 -1.17 13.32
C ARG A 391 -1.31 -2.60 13.46
N SER A 392 -2.43 -2.92 12.80
CA SER A 392 -2.83 -4.31 12.58
C SER A 392 -2.74 -4.70 11.11
N TRP A 393 -2.25 -5.91 10.87
CA TRP A 393 -2.31 -6.61 9.59
C TRP A 393 -3.26 -7.79 9.73
N VAL A 394 -4.32 -7.80 8.93
CA VAL A 394 -5.33 -8.86 8.97
C VAL A 394 -5.09 -9.82 7.82
N ARG A 395 -4.56 -11.01 8.13
CA ARG A 395 -4.25 -12.08 7.19
C ARG A 395 -5.36 -13.12 7.15
N VAL A 396 -5.54 -13.71 5.97
CA VAL A 396 -6.40 -14.89 5.77
C VAL A 396 -5.47 -16.09 5.60
N VAL A 397 -5.51 -17.02 6.55
CA VAL A 397 -4.50 -18.09 6.65
C VAL A 397 -5.19 -19.45 6.51
N PRO A 398 -4.74 -20.34 5.60
CA PRO A 398 -5.28 -21.70 5.51
C PRO A 398 -5.12 -22.46 6.82
N VAL A 399 -6.14 -23.20 7.26
CA VAL A 399 -6.11 -23.93 8.54
C VAL A 399 -5.02 -25.02 8.58
N HIS A 400 -4.52 -25.43 7.42
CA HIS A 400 -3.45 -26.43 7.28
C HIS A 400 -2.06 -25.82 7.11
N SER A 401 -1.89 -24.50 7.24
CA SER A 401 -0.57 -23.88 7.18
C SER A 401 0.30 -24.32 8.37
N ASP A 402 1.62 -24.27 8.19
CA ASP A 402 2.54 -24.65 9.26
C ASP A 402 2.45 -23.70 10.46
N GLU A 403 2.16 -22.42 10.23
CA GLU A 403 1.90 -21.42 11.27
C GLU A 403 0.70 -21.83 12.14
N VAL A 404 -0.42 -22.22 11.52
CA VAL A 404 -1.63 -22.63 12.24
C VAL A 404 -1.40 -23.96 12.97
N ARG A 405 -0.71 -24.92 12.34
CA ARG A 405 -0.34 -26.20 12.98
C ARG A 405 0.56 -26.03 14.20
N ALA A 406 1.45 -25.03 14.19
CA ALA A 406 2.34 -24.75 15.31
C ALA A 406 1.59 -24.31 16.58
N LEU A 407 0.32 -23.89 16.44
CA LEU A 407 -0.55 -23.55 17.57
C LEU A 407 -1.12 -24.80 18.28
N GLY A 408 -0.96 -26.01 17.71
CA GLY A 408 -1.38 -27.26 18.34
C GLY A 408 -2.90 -27.43 18.46
N GLU A 409 -3.37 -28.06 19.54
CA GLU A 409 -4.80 -28.28 19.83
C GLU A 409 -5.56 -27.01 20.28
N HIS A 410 -4.92 -25.84 20.22
CA HIS A 410 -5.49 -24.57 20.70
C HIS A 410 -6.35 -23.83 19.65
N LEU A 411 -6.79 -24.51 18.60
CA LEU A 411 -7.63 -23.96 17.53
C LEU A 411 -8.93 -24.74 17.34
#